data_AF-A0A7X8R7D5-F1
#
_entry.id   AF-A0A7X8R7D5-F1
#
_cell.length_a   1.000
_cell.length_b   1.000
_cell.length_c   1.000
_cell.angle_alpha   90.00
_cell.angle_beta   90.00
_cell.angle_gamma   90.00
#
_symmetry.space_group_name_H-M   'P 1'
#
loop_
_entity.id
_entity.type
_entity.pdbx_description
1 polymer ?
#
loop_
_entity_poly.entity_id
_entity_poly.type
_entity_poly.pdbx_seq_one_letter_code
_entity_poly.pdbx_strand_id
1 'polypeptide(L)'
;MKKLKALFIFIWGILMVFNNGSAAPLSSRVRMHQDRPTLFINEEPWVPLMYALTDVPGGRWSWEEIPQRNIRLFAEAGVRLFQVDLFLEHVWLEEGRFDLSRARQQIRGVLEVCPQAAVFIRFHVNAPRWWSARHPEEITLYADAEAKPDDSWGLQRIIQEDAATPVRVSLASEKWLQASGEKV
;
A
#
# COMPACT_ATOMS: atom_id res chain seq x y z
N MET A 1 8.54 -21.59 52.93
CA MET A 1 8.94 -22.04 51.56
C MET A 1 7.83 -22.03 50.50
N LYS A 2 6.53 -22.05 50.84
CA LYS A 2 5.44 -21.98 49.82
C LYS A 2 5.14 -20.57 49.28
N LYS A 3 5.35 -19.51 50.05
CA LYS A 3 5.08 -18.11 49.64
C LYS A 3 6.05 -17.56 48.58
N LEU A 4 7.27 -18.09 48.51
CA LEU A 4 8.30 -17.60 47.57
C LEU A 4 8.09 -18.11 46.14
N LYS A 5 7.46 -19.29 45.96
CA LYS A 5 7.12 -19.83 44.64
C LYS A 5 5.94 -19.10 43.97
N ALA A 6 4.98 -18.60 44.77
CA ALA A 6 3.83 -17.85 44.24
C ALA A 6 4.22 -16.46 43.69
N LEU A 7 5.21 -15.80 44.32
CA LEU A 7 5.70 -14.49 43.87
C LEU A 7 6.47 -14.59 42.54
N PHE A 8 7.19 -15.70 42.32
CA PHE A 8 7.96 -15.93 41.08
C PHE A 8 7.06 -16.18 39.86
N ILE A 9 5.92 -16.87 40.04
CA ILE A 9 4.95 -17.13 38.96
C ILE A 9 4.21 -15.83 38.58
N PHE A 10 3.98 -14.93 39.54
CA PHE A 10 3.30 -13.66 39.30
C PHE A 10 4.16 -12.67 38.51
N ILE A 11 5.48 -12.62 38.75
CA ILE A 11 6.41 -11.76 38.01
C ILE A 11 6.57 -12.22 36.56
N TRP A 12 6.55 -13.53 36.30
CA TRP A 12 6.58 -14.08 34.93
C TRP A 12 5.27 -13.84 34.17
N GLY A 13 4.12 -13.94 34.85
CA GLY A 13 2.82 -13.61 34.27
C GLY A 13 2.69 -12.12 33.88
N ILE A 14 3.28 -11.22 34.67
CA ILE A 14 3.32 -9.79 34.37
C ILE A 14 4.26 -9.49 33.19
N LEU A 15 5.42 -10.16 33.09
CA LEU A 15 6.33 -10.00 31.95
C LEU A 15 5.75 -10.52 30.62
N MET A 16 4.87 -11.53 30.64
CA MET A 16 4.16 -11.97 29.42
C MET A 16 3.02 -11.03 28.99
N VAL A 17 2.41 -10.28 29.92
CA VAL A 17 1.32 -9.35 29.61
C VAL A 17 1.82 -8.06 28.97
N PHE A 18 3.09 -7.70 29.15
CA PHE A 18 3.67 -6.47 28.58
C PHE A 18 4.27 -6.60 27.18
N ASN A 19 4.28 -7.79 26.57
CA ASN A 19 4.78 -7.95 25.19
C ASN A 19 3.73 -7.65 24.11
N ASN A 20 2.59 -7.06 24.49
CA ASN A 20 1.62 -6.43 23.60
C ASN A 20 1.86 -4.91 23.46
N GLY A 21 3.09 -4.46 23.70
CA GLY A 21 3.49 -3.14 23.23
C GLY A 21 3.39 -3.12 21.71
N SER A 22 2.43 -2.37 21.17
CA SER A 22 2.46 -1.96 19.77
C SER A 22 3.90 -1.54 19.47
N ALA A 23 4.58 -2.26 18.58
CA ALA A 23 5.93 -1.89 18.18
C ALA A 23 5.92 -0.40 17.82
N ALA A 24 6.94 0.33 18.26
CA ALA A 24 7.05 1.75 17.96
C ALA A 24 6.94 1.94 16.43
N PRO A 25 6.21 2.97 15.95
CA PRO A 25 6.06 3.19 14.53
C PRO A 25 7.43 3.33 13.89
N LEU A 26 7.63 2.62 12.77
CA LEU A 26 8.88 2.69 12.02
C LEU A 26 9.07 4.09 11.43
N SER A 27 10.30 4.58 11.44
CA SER A 27 10.70 5.76 10.68
C SER A 27 11.46 5.34 9.43
N SER A 28 11.33 6.10 8.34
CA SER A 28 12.11 5.88 7.13
C SER A 28 12.69 7.18 6.60
N ARG A 29 13.90 7.12 6.02
CA ARG A 29 14.53 8.24 5.33
C ARG A 29 15.50 7.73 4.28
N VAL A 30 15.62 8.44 3.17
CA VAL A 30 16.72 8.23 2.22
C VAL A 30 17.85 9.21 2.55
N ARG A 31 19.08 8.70 2.67
CA ARG A 31 20.29 9.51 2.89
C ARG A 31 21.42 9.01 1.99
N MET A 32 22.40 9.86 1.73
CA MET A 32 23.65 9.43 1.13
C MET A 32 24.45 8.64 2.18
N HIS A 33 24.78 7.39 1.87
CA HIS A 33 25.66 6.53 2.67
C HIS A 33 26.68 5.91 1.70
N GLN A 34 27.98 6.15 1.96
CA GLN A 34 29.05 5.73 1.06
C GLN A 34 28.81 6.20 -0.40
N ASP A 35 28.46 7.48 -0.55
CA ASP A 35 28.15 8.14 -1.83
C ASP A 35 27.01 7.50 -2.65
N ARG A 36 26.12 6.75 -1.97
CA ARG A 36 24.95 6.12 -2.58
C ARG A 36 23.66 6.48 -1.83
N PRO A 37 22.56 6.81 -2.54
CA PRO A 37 21.24 6.92 -1.92
C PRO A 37 20.87 5.58 -1.29
N THR A 38 20.64 5.59 0.02
CA THR A 38 20.37 4.39 0.81
C THR A 38 19.12 4.61 1.66
N LEU A 39 18.24 3.61 1.67
CA LEU A 39 17.09 3.57 2.56
C LEU A 39 17.57 3.29 3.98
N PHE A 40 17.15 4.14 4.93
CA PHE A 40 17.30 3.89 6.35
C PHE A 40 15.95 3.60 6.96
N ILE A 41 15.85 2.56 7.79
CA ILE A 41 14.70 2.30 8.65
C ILE A 41 15.18 2.32 10.10
N ASN A 42 14.56 3.15 10.94
CA ASN A 42 14.98 3.37 12.33
C ASN A 42 16.49 3.64 12.47
N GLU A 43 17.04 4.49 11.59
CA GLU A 43 18.48 4.84 11.54
C GLU A 43 19.44 3.73 11.09
N GLU A 44 18.96 2.53 10.76
CA GLU A 44 19.78 1.46 10.20
C GLU A 44 19.71 1.44 8.67
N PRO A 45 20.85 1.30 7.97
CA PRO A 45 20.85 1.16 6.51
C PRO A 45 20.20 -0.16 6.12
N TRP A 46 19.29 -0.11 5.15
CA TRP A 46 18.51 -1.26 4.71
C TRP A 46 18.72 -1.54 3.23
N VAL A 47 18.90 -2.81 2.90
CA VAL A 47 18.80 -3.29 1.52
C VAL A 47 17.32 -3.32 1.19
N PRO A 48 16.84 -2.61 0.14
CA PRO A 48 15.41 -2.52 -0.18
C PRO A 48 14.91 -3.80 -0.89
N LEU A 49 15.28 -4.98 -0.38
CA LEU A 49 14.73 -6.25 -0.81
C LEU A 49 13.29 -6.35 -0.28
N MET A 50 12.33 -6.29 -1.19
CA MET A 50 10.91 -6.29 -0.85
C MET A 50 10.13 -7.35 -1.61
N TYR A 51 9.08 -7.87 -0.98
CA TYR A 51 8.06 -8.67 -1.66
C TYR A 51 6.90 -7.77 -2.06
N ALA A 52 6.58 -7.73 -3.36
CA ALA A 52 5.45 -6.98 -3.89
C ALA A 52 4.25 -7.90 -4.11
N LEU A 53 3.08 -7.48 -3.64
CA LEU A 53 1.82 -8.11 -4.00
C LEU A 53 1.55 -7.91 -5.49
N THR A 54 0.83 -8.87 -6.07
CA THR A 54 0.45 -8.85 -7.48
C THR A 54 -0.77 -7.97 -7.68
N ASP A 55 -0.90 -7.33 -8.84
CA ASP A 55 -2.08 -6.51 -9.15
C ASP A 55 -3.31 -7.34 -9.53
N VAL A 56 -3.23 -8.68 -9.57
CA VAL A 56 -4.36 -9.54 -9.97
C VAL A 56 -5.40 -9.70 -8.85
N PRO A 57 -6.68 -9.90 -9.19
CA PRO A 57 -7.73 -10.23 -8.22
C PRO A 57 -7.38 -11.47 -7.39
N GLY A 58 -7.64 -11.42 -6.09
CA GLY A 58 -7.24 -12.46 -5.14
C GLY A 58 -5.77 -12.38 -4.69
N GLY A 59 -4.93 -11.57 -5.35
CA GLY A 59 -3.51 -11.42 -5.04
C GLY A 59 -3.08 -10.00 -4.63
N ARG A 60 -3.98 -9.01 -4.72
CA ARG A 60 -3.69 -7.58 -4.52
C ARG A 60 -3.86 -7.13 -3.08
N TRP A 61 -4.80 -7.71 -2.37
CA TRP A 61 -5.20 -7.23 -1.05
C TRP A 61 -4.55 -8.08 0.04
N SER A 62 -3.78 -7.44 0.93
CA SER A 62 -2.96 -8.14 1.90
C SER A 62 -3.75 -9.06 2.83
N TRP A 63 -5.03 -8.81 3.05
CA TRP A 63 -5.92 -9.62 3.89
C TRP A 63 -6.55 -10.83 3.17
N GLU A 64 -6.33 -11.00 1.87
CA GLU A 64 -6.82 -12.15 1.12
C GLU A 64 -5.93 -13.38 1.32
N GLU A 65 -6.49 -14.58 1.10
CA GLU A 65 -5.85 -15.86 1.41
C GLU A 65 -4.48 -16.04 0.73
N ILE A 66 -4.38 -15.77 -0.58
CA ILE A 66 -3.14 -15.94 -1.34
C ILE A 66 -2.05 -14.95 -0.85
N PRO A 67 -2.33 -13.64 -0.71
CA PRO A 67 -1.40 -12.69 -0.12
C PRO A 67 -0.98 -13.06 1.30
N GLN A 68 -1.91 -13.43 2.18
CA GLN A 68 -1.59 -13.86 3.55
C GLN A 68 -0.59 -15.02 3.57
N ARG A 69 -0.82 -16.04 2.72
CA ARG A 69 0.11 -17.17 2.56
C ARG A 69 1.48 -16.71 2.06
N ASN A 70 1.53 -15.89 1.01
CA ASN A 70 2.81 -15.48 0.42
C ASN A 70 3.59 -14.55 1.35
N ILE A 71 2.93 -13.60 2.02
CA ILE A 71 3.53 -12.74 3.04
C ILE A 71 4.18 -13.61 4.13
N ARG A 72 3.49 -14.66 4.58
CA ARG A 72 4.03 -15.61 5.57
C ARG A 72 5.30 -16.29 5.08
N LEU A 73 5.26 -16.87 3.88
CA LEU A 73 6.41 -17.58 3.29
C LEU A 73 7.63 -16.66 3.12
N PHE A 74 7.41 -15.43 2.64
CA PHE A 74 8.50 -14.45 2.51
C PHE A 74 9.00 -13.94 3.85
N ALA A 75 8.12 -13.76 4.84
CA ALA A 75 8.51 -13.39 6.20
C ALA A 75 9.36 -14.50 6.86
N GLU A 76 8.99 -15.77 6.69
CA GLU A 76 9.77 -16.93 7.13
C GLU A 76 11.14 -17.00 6.43
N ALA A 77 11.22 -16.58 5.16
CA ALA A 77 12.46 -16.47 4.41
C ALA A 77 13.31 -15.22 4.76
N GLY A 78 12.86 -14.37 5.69
CA GLY A 78 13.60 -13.21 6.18
C GLY A 78 13.25 -11.87 5.54
N VAL A 79 12.28 -11.81 4.61
CA VAL A 79 11.81 -10.53 4.06
C VAL A 79 11.08 -9.72 5.14
N ARG A 80 11.37 -8.43 5.21
CA ARG A 80 10.75 -7.49 6.17
C ARG A 80 10.16 -6.25 5.53
N LEU A 81 10.37 -6.01 4.23
CA LEU A 81 9.75 -4.92 3.49
C LEU A 81 8.72 -5.50 2.52
N PHE A 82 7.47 -5.05 2.63
CA PHE A 82 6.37 -5.53 1.80
C PHE A 82 5.75 -4.36 1.03
N GLN A 83 5.64 -4.51 -0.29
CA GLN A 83 4.95 -3.53 -1.12
C GLN A 83 3.49 -3.92 -1.31
N VAL A 84 2.59 -3.00 -1.00
CA VAL A 84 1.15 -3.09 -1.28
C VAL A 84 0.74 -2.02 -2.27
N ASP A 85 -0.23 -2.34 -3.13
CA ASP A 85 -0.80 -1.37 -4.05
C ASP A 85 -1.99 -0.64 -3.43
N LEU A 86 -2.04 0.67 -3.69
CA LEU A 86 -3.19 1.52 -3.42
C LEU A 86 -3.36 2.47 -4.60
N PHE A 87 -4.60 2.74 -4.98
CA PHE A 87 -4.92 3.61 -6.12
C PHE A 87 -5.65 4.84 -5.59
N LEU A 88 -5.44 5.99 -6.22
CA LEU A 88 -6.12 7.22 -5.87
C LEU A 88 -7.64 7.05 -5.89
N GLU A 89 -8.19 6.25 -6.81
CA GLU A 89 -9.62 5.89 -6.85
C GLU A 89 -10.13 5.16 -5.60
N HIS A 90 -9.28 4.44 -4.87
CA HIS A 90 -9.67 3.80 -3.60
C HIS A 90 -9.70 4.78 -2.43
N VAL A 91 -9.13 5.98 -2.60
CA VAL A 91 -8.92 6.95 -1.54
C VAL A 91 -9.75 8.20 -1.77
N TRP A 92 -9.71 8.75 -2.98
CA TRP A 92 -10.45 9.93 -3.39
C TRP A 92 -11.74 9.51 -4.11
N LEU A 93 -12.83 9.57 -3.35
CA LEU A 93 -14.17 9.22 -3.79
C LEU A 93 -14.85 10.47 -4.38
N GLU A 94 -15.98 10.25 -5.05
CA GLU A 94 -16.82 11.33 -5.57
C GLU A 94 -17.19 12.36 -4.48
N GLU A 95 -17.51 13.57 -4.94
CA GLU A 95 -17.93 14.69 -4.07
C GLU A 95 -16.84 15.16 -3.08
N GLY A 96 -15.57 14.92 -3.41
CA GLY A 96 -14.44 15.41 -2.61
C GLY A 96 -14.22 14.64 -1.31
N ARG A 97 -14.81 13.45 -1.17
CA ARG A 97 -14.63 12.60 0.00
C ARG A 97 -13.31 11.82 -0.06
N PHE A 98 -12.62 11.76 1.07
CA PHE A 98 -11.41 10.95 1.22
C PHE A 98 -11.62 9.80 2.22
N ASP A 99 -11.25 8.58 1.83
CA ASP A 99 -11.30 7.39 2.68
C ASP A 99 -9.96 6.63 2.70
N LEU A 100 -9.37 6.53 3.89
CA LEU A 100 -8.11 5.79 4.11
C LEU A 100 -8.34 4.38 4.66
N SER A 101 -9.59 3.90 4.72
CA SER A 101 -9.93 2.56 5.22
C SER A 101 -9.15 1.47 4.48
N ARG A 102 -9.07 1.54 3.15
CA ARG A 102 -8.32 0.59 2.30
C ARG A 102 -6.83 0.60 2.57
N ALA A 103 -6.23 1.78 2.75
CA ALA A 103 -4.82 1.92 3.11
C ALA A 103 -4.53 1.25 4.47
N ARG A 104 -5.37 1.53 5.47
CA ARG A 104 -5.26 0.93 6.81
C ARG A 104 -5.45 -0.59 6.78
N GLN A 105 -6.36 -1.07 5.93
CA GLN A 105 -6.62 -2.50 5.76
C GLN A 105 -5.41 -3.21 5.13
N GLN A 106 -4.79 -2.60 4.10
CA GLN A 106 -3.55 -3.13 3.50
C GLN A 106 -2.42 -3.24 4.54
N ILE A 107 -2.18 -2.17 5.31
CA ILE A 107 -1.15 -2.17 6.37
C ILE A 107 -1.45 -3.26 7.40
N ARG A 108 -2.69 -3.33 7.88
CA ARG A 108 -3.11 -4.31 8.89
C ARG A 108 -2.89 -5.75 8.41
N GLY A 109 -3.31 -6.10 7.19
CA GLY A 109 -3.16 -7.46 6.69
C GLY A 109 -1.71 -7.91 6.62
N VAL A 110 -0.76 -7.01 6.29
CA VAL A 110 0.67 -7.34 6.35
C VAL A 110 1.13 -7.56 7.80
N LEU A 111 0.78 -6.64 8.70
CA LEU A 111 1.22 -6.68 10.11
C LEU A 111 0.60 -7.84 10.91
N GLU A 112 -0.58 -8.33 10.52
CA GLU A 112 -1.21 -9.53 11.10
C GLU A 112 -0.35 -10.79 10.88
N VAL A 113 0.39 -10.86 9.77
CA VAL A 113 1.28 -11.98 9.45
C VAL A 113 2.71 -11.73 9.89
N CYS A 114 3.21 -10.52 9.68
CA CYS A 114 4.57 -10.10 10.03
C CYS A 114 4.53 -8.80 10.85
N PRO A 115 4.42 -8.88 12.18
CA PRO A 115 4.29 -7.69 13.05
C PRO A 115 5.49 -6.72 13.00
N GLN A 116 6.65 -7.19 12.54
CA GLN A 116 7.87 -6.40 12.39
C GLN A 116 8.08 -5.89 10.95
N ALA A 117 7.10 -6.06 10.06
CA ALA A 117 7.21 -5.61 8.68
C ALA A 117 7.21 -4.08 8.57
N ALA A 118 8.03 -3.58 7.65
CA ALA A 118 7.82 -2.28 7.02
C ALA A 118 6.90 -2.44 5.81
N VAL A 119 5.97 -1.51 5.66
CA VAL A 119 5.01 -1.50 4.55
C VAL A 119 5.31 -0.33 3.62
N PHE A 120 5.61 -0.63 2.36
CA PHE A 120 5.74 0.35 1.29
C PHE A 120 4.45 0.40 0.48
N ILE A 121 3.73 1.53 0.53
CA ILE A 121 2.52 1.71 -0.29
C ILE A 121 2.95 2.27 -1.63
N ARG A 122 2.85 1.46 -2.69
CA ARG A 122 2.94 1.96 -4.06
C ARG A 122 1.61 2.62 -4.41
N PHE A 123 1.61 3.95 -4.33
CA PHE A 123 0.41 4.76 -4.55
C PHE A 123 0.29 5.18 -6.02
N HIS A 124 -0.71 4.64 -6.70
CA HIS A 124 -1.02 4.95 -8.09
C HIS A 124 -1.91 6.19 -8.16
N VAL A 125 -1.44 7.25 -8.83
CA VAL A 125 -2.07 8.58 -8.86
C VAL A 125 -2.86 8.85 -10.14
N ASN A 126 -3.21 7.80 -10.88
CA ASN A 126 -4.11 7.92 -12.02
C ASN A 126 -5.44 8.52 -11.58
N ALA A 127 -6.04 9.37 -12.43
CA ALA A 127 -7.33 9.96 -12.13
C ALA A 127 -8.38 8.86 -11.84
N PRO A 128 -9.19 9.01 -10.79
CA PRO A 128 -10.30 8.09 -10.55
C PRO A 128 -11.24 8.02 -11.75
N ARG A 129 -11.85 6.85 -12.02
CA ARG A 129 -12.72 6.68 -13.19
C ARG A 129 -13.94 7.60 -13.13
N TRP A 130 -14.46 7.84 -11.93
CA TRP A 130 -15.55 8.81 -11.72
C TRP A 130 -15.18 10.22 -12.19
N TRP A 131 -13.93 10.63 -12.02
CA TRP A 131 -13.47 11.96 -12.43
C TRP A 131 -13.41 12.04 -13.95
N SER A 132 -12.82 11.03 -14.58
CA SER A 132 -12.73 10.94 -16.05
C SER A 132 -14.11 10.88 -16.70
N ALA A 133 -15.08 10.19 -16.07
CA ALA A 133 -16.45 10.13 -16.56
C ALA A 133 -17.19 11.48 -16.49
N ARG A 134 -16.87 12.34 -15.51
CA ARG A 134 -17.45 13.69 -15.38
C ARG A 134 -16.73 14.74 -16.22
N HIS A 135 -15.50 14.46 -16.63
CA HIS A 135 -14.63 15.37 -17.39
C HIS A 135 -14.12 14.72 -18.68
N PRO A 136 -15.00 14.25 -19.59
CA PRO A 136 -14.58 13.63 -20.85
C PRO A 136 -13.82 14.60 -21.77
N GLU A 137 -13.89 15.91 -21.55
CA GLU A 137 -13.11 16.91 -22.27
C GLU A 137 -11.66 16.99 -21.81
N GLU A 138 -11.33 16.41 -20.66
CA GLU A 138 -10.00 16.47 -20.03
C GLU A 138 -9.19 15.18 -20.24
N ILE A 139 -9.68 14.24 -21.05
CA ILE A 139 -9.02 12.95 -21.33
C ILE A 139 -8.17 13.03 -22.61
N THR A 140 -7.07 12.28 -22.63
CA THR A 140 -6.24 12.05 -23.82
C THR A 140 -6.70 10.81 -24.56
N LEU A 141 -6.74 10.91 -25.89
CA LEU A 141 -7.04 9.83 -26.82
C LEU A 141 -5.89 9.67 -27.82
N TYR A 142 -5.81 8.50 -28.46
CA TYR A 142 -4.89 8.23 -29.55
C TYR A 142 -5.48 8.76 -30.87
N ALA A 143 -4.65 9.38 -31.70
CA ALA A 143 -5.10 10.00 -32.96
C ALA A 143 -5.51 8.97 -34.03
N ASP A 144 -4.90 7.78 -33.98
CA ASP A 144 -4.96 6.73 -34.99
C ASP A 144 -5.56 5.42 -34.47
N ALA A 145 -6.12 5.42 -33.26
CA ALA A 145 -6.69 4.22 -32.67
C ALA A 145 -7.98 4.51 -31.91
N GLU A 146 -8.89 3.53 -31.93
CA GLU A 146 -10.12 3.60 -31.15
C GLU A 146 -9.81 3.51 -29.65
N ALA A 147 -10.47 4.35 -28.86
CA ALA A 147 -10.30 4.36 -27.43
C ALA A 147 -10.86 3.07 -26.80
N LYS A 148 -10.06 2.42 -25.95
CA LYS A 148 -10.48 1.27 -25.17
C LYS A 148 -10.60 1.68 -23.69
N PRO A 149 -11.78 2.06 -23.20
CA PRO A 149 -11.97 2.34 -21.78
C PRO A 149 -11.79 1.06 -20.95
N ASP A 150 -11.46 1.23 -19.67
CA ASP A 150 -11.37 0.10 -18.75
C ASP A 150 -12.74 -0.59 -18.59
N ASP A 151 -12.74 -1.92 -18.50
CA ASP A 151 -13.96 -2.69 -18.22
C ASP A 151 -14.53 -2.34 -16.84
N SER A 152 -15.85 -2.19 -16.75
CA SER A 152 -16.60 -1.89 -15.53
C SER A 152 -17.17 -3.12 -14.81
N TRP A 153 -16.88 -4.32 -15.31
CA TRP A 153 -17.39 -5.58 -14.78
C TRP A 153 -16.28 -6.64 -14.66
N GLY A 154 -16.58 -7.74 -13.96
CA GLY A 154 -15.67 -8.88 -13.82
C GLY A 154 -14.52 -8.70 -12.82
N LEU A 155 -13.52 -9.56 -12.95
CA LEU A 155 -12.31 -9.57 -12.11
C LEU A 155 -11.34 -8.48 -12.57
N GLN A 156 -11.54 -7.26 -12.08
CA GLN A 156 -10.83 -6.08 -12.59
C GLN A 156 -9.38 -5.97 -12.15
N ARG A 157 -8.53 -5.63 -13.10
CA ARG A 157 -7.18 -5.12 -12.90
C ARG A 157 -7.14 -3.66 -13.35
N ILE A 158 -6.89 -2.74 -12.41
CA ILE A 158 -7.01 -1.29 -12.66
C ILE A 158 -6.05 -0.83 -13.77
N ILE A 159 -4.89 -1.47 -13.87
CA ILE A 159 -3.84 -1.15 -14.86
C ILE A 159 -3.81 -2.14 -16.04
N GLN A 160 -4.84 -2.97 -16.21
CA GLN A 160 -4.83 -4.03 -17.24
C GLN A 160 -4.65 -3.47 -18.64
N GLU A 161 -5.39 -2.41 -18.94
CA GLU A 161 -5.52 -1.84 -20.27
C GLU A 161 -4.51 -0.70 -20.51
N ASP A 162 -3.56 -0.47 -19.58
CA ASP A 162 -2.55 0.59 -19.72
C ASP A 162 -1.66 0.42 -20.96
N ALA A 163 -1.50 -0.82 -21.44
CA ALA A 163 -0.73 -1.14 -22.64
C ALA A 163 -1.55 -1.08 -23.95
N ALA A 164 -2.87 -0.88 -23.86
CA ALA A 164 -3.76 -0.79 -25.02
C ALA A 164 -3.92 0.68 -25.46
N THR A 165 -5.16 1.12 -25.68
CA THR A 165 -5.52 2.51 -26.01
C THR A 165 -6.39 3.10 -24.91
N PRO A 166 -5.93 3.12 -23.65
CA PRO A 166 -6.74 3.50 -22.52
C PRO A 166 -7.15 4.97 -22.59
N VAL A 167 -8.33 5.26 -22.05
CA VAL A 167 -8.72 6.64 -21.75
C VAL A 167 -8.02 7.06 -20.46
N ARG A 168 -7.16 8.07 -20.53
CA ARG A 168 -6.42 8.61 -19.37
C ARG A 168 -6.57 10.13 -19.32
N VAL A 169 -6.48 10.70 -18.13
CA VAL A 169 -6.50 12.15 -17.96
C VAL A 169 -5.30 12.78 -18.69
N SER A 170 -5.54 13.93 -19.33
CA SER A 170 -4.49 14.73 -19.94
C SER A 170 -3.56 15.29 -18.88
N LEU A 171 -2.25 15.08 -19.05
CA LEU A 171 -1.24 15.72 -18.21
C LEU A 171 -1.19 17.25 -18.39
N ALA A 172 -1.79 17.77 -19.46
CA ALA A 172 -1.95 19.20 -19.69
C ALA A 172 -3.30 19.75 -19.17
N SER A 173 -4.14 18.91 -18.56
CA SER A 173 -5.42 19.36 -18.00
C SER A 173 -5.20 20.26 -16.78
N GLU A 174 -5.47 21.56 -16.95
CA GLU A 174 -5.46 22.51 -15.84
C GLU A 174 -6.52 22.16 -14.77
N LYS A 175 -7.69 21.66 -15.21
CA LYS A 175 -8.74 21.21 -14.29
C LYS A 175 -8.27 20.03 -13.44
N TRP A 176 -7.61 19.03 -14.04
CA TRP A 176 -7.05 17.91 -13.29
C TRP A 176 -5.94 18.38 -12.35
N LEU A 177 -5.04 19.24 -12.82
CA LEU A 177 -3.95 19.76 -12.00
C LEU A 177 -4.50 20.50 -10.76
N GLN A 178 -5.51 21.35 -10.93
CA GLN A 178 -6.16 22.04 -9.81
C GLN A 178 -6.86 21.05 -8.88
N ALA A 179 -7.63 20.11 -9.42
CA ALA A 179 -8.38 19.15 -8.62
C ALA A 179 -7.48 18.20 -7.82
N SER A 180 -6.36 17.75 -8.40
CA SER A 180 -5.44 16.77 -7.80
C SER A 180 -4.29 17.40 -7.00
N GLY A 181 -3.93 18.66 -7.29
CA GLY A 181 -2.80 19.35 -6.68
C GLY A 181 -3.16 20.38 -5.60
N GLU A 182 -4.33 21.02 -5.68
CA GLU A 182 -4.73 22.03 -4.69
C GLU A 182 -5.73 21.47 -3.68
N LYS A 183 -5.23 21.20 -2.47
CA LYS A 183 -5.85 21.48 -1.15
C LYS A 183 -5.09 20.78 -0.02
N VAL A 184 -4.04 21.45 0.47
CA VAL A 184 -3.74 21.54 1.91
C VAL A 184 -3.39 22.98 2.21
#